data_AF-A0A5M8QIX6-F1
#
_entry.id   AF-A0A5M8QIX6-F1
#
_cell.length_a   1.000
_cell.length_b   1.000
_cell.length_c   1.000
_cell.angle_alpha   90.00
_cell.angle_beta   90.00
_cell.angle_gamma   90.00
#
_symmetry.space_group_name_H-M   'P 1'
#
loop_
_entity.id
_entity.type
_entity.pdbx_description
1 polymer ?
#
loop_
_entity_poly.entity_id
_entity_poly.type
_entity_poly.pdbx_seq_one_letter_code
_entity_poly.pdbx_strand_id
1 'polypeptide(L)' 'MHHLAIGAAHRGRRILALIDDTTATVIDLDTGEILATNTIDPARSYWRNTRRAPGRWPGALSS' A
#
# COMPACT_ATOMS: atom_id res chain seq x y z
N MET A 1 15.42 -6.50 2.73
CA MET A 1 14.60 -5.87 1.66
C MET A 1 13.14 -6.02 2.06
N HIS A 2 12.40 -4.93 2.21
CA HIS A 2 10.97 -4.94 2.56
C HIS A 2 10.15 -4.58 1.33
N HIS A 3 9.09 -5.34 1.05
CA HIS A 3 8.20 -5.12 -0.08
C HIS A 3 6.93 -4.40 0.36
N LEU A 4 6.67 -3.24 -0.24
CA LEU A 4 5.42 -2.51 -0.12
C LEU A 4 4.38 -3.11 -1.05
N ALA A 5 3.30 -3.65 -0.49
CA ALA A 5 2.22 -4.20 -1.29
C ALA A 5 1.45 -3.08 -2.01
N ILE A 6 1.88 -2.68 -3.21
CA ILE A 6 1.14 -1.72 -4.04
C ILE A 6 0.23 -2.41 -5.07
N GLY A 7 0.61 -3.62 -5.49
CA GLY A 7 -0.12 -4.46 -6.46
C GLY A 7 0.38 -4.29 -7.90
N ALA A 8 0.29 -5.36 -8.69
CA ALA A 8 0.85 -5.43 -10.05
C ALA A 8 0.25 -4.41 -11.03
N ALA A 9 -0.95 -3.91 -10.78
CA ALA A 9 -1.61 -2.88 -11.59
C ALA A 9 -0.85 -1.55 -11.66
N HIS A 10 0.09 -1.31 -10.74
CA HIS A 10 0.90 -0.09 -10.69
C HIS A 10 2.34 -0.30 -11.20
N ARG A 11 2.62 -1.41 -11.89
CA ARG A 11 3.94 -1.70 -12.45
C ARG A 11 4.37 -0.60 -13.44
N GLY A 12 5.58 -0.11 -13.29
CA GLY A 12 6.16 0.91 -14.17
C GLY A 12 5.66 2.33 -13.91
N ARG A 13 4.79 2.54 -12.92
CA ARG A 13 4.38 3.89 -12.50
C ARG A 13 5.48 4.58 -11.72
N ARG A 14 5.62 5.89 -11.94
CA ARG A 14 6.46 6.77 -11.11
C ARG A 14 5.72 7.08 -9.82
N ILE A 15 6.44 7.09 -8.71
CA ILE A 15 5.84 7.32 -7.39
C ILE A 15 6.61 8.36 -6.59
N LEU A 16 5.89 9.01 -5.68
CA LEU A 16 6.43 9.65 -4.49
C LEU A 16 6.14 8.75 -3.29
N ALA A 17 7.14 8.47 -2.46
CA ALA A 17 6.97 7.77 -1.19
C ALA A 17 7.23 8.73 -0.04
N LEU A 18 6.22 8.94 0.81
CA LEU A 18 6.36 9.65 2.08
C LEU A 18 6.47 8.62 3.20
N ILE A 19 7.53 8.72 4.00
CA ILE A 19 7.87 7.71 5.00
C ILE A 19 8.12 8.41 6.35
N ASP A 20 7.41 7.95 7.37
CA ASP A 20 7.71 8.22 8.78
C ASP A 20 8.10 6.93 9.51
N ASP A 21 8.32 7.00 10.82
CA ASP A 21 8.77 5.87 11.65
C ASP A 21 7.85 4.64 11.60
N THR A 22 6.58 4.83 11.27
CA THR A 22 5.53 3.83 11.39
C THR A 22 4.84 3.51 10.06
N THR A 23 4.94 4.42 9.09
CA THR A 23 4.08 4.40 7.92
C THR A 23 4.85 4.76 6.66
N ALA A 24 4.59 4.02 5.59
CA ALA A 24 4.94 4.41 4.23
C ALA A 24 3.65 4.69 3.44
N THR A 25 3.56 5.86 2.83
CA THR A 25 2.48 6.26 1.92
C THR A 25 3.03 6.39 0.51
N VAL A 26 2.46 5.63 -0.42
CA VAL A 26 2.86 5.60 -1.83
C VAL A 26 1.84 6.38 -2.64
N ILE A 27 2.33 7.37 -3.39
CA ILE A 27 1.53 8.33 -4.15
C ILE A 27 1.94 8.25 -5.62
N ASP A 28 0.97 8.18 -6.52
CA ASP A 28 1.20 8.31 -7.97
C ASP A 28 1.75 9.71 -8.26
N LEU A 29 2.91 9.78 -8.92
CA LEU A 29 3.61 11.06 -9.09
C LEU A 29 2.87 12.01 -10.04
N ASP A 30 2.14 11.47 -11.01
CA ASP A 30 1.50 12.27 -12.04
C ASP A 30 0.11 12.75 -11.60
N THR A 31 -0.62 11.92 -10.85
CA THR A 31 -2.01 12.24 -10.45
C THR A 31 -2.15 12.71 -9.00
N GLY A 32 -1.16 12.46 -8.14
CA GLY A 32 -1.28 12.69 -6.70
C GLY A 32 -2.16 11.68 -5.97
N GLU A 33 -2.63 10.62 -6.65
CA GLU A 33 -3.46 9.59 -6.03
C GLU A 33 -2.65 8.74 -5.04
N ILE A 34 -3.18 8.49 -3.84
CA ILE A 34 -2.57 7.55 -2.91
C ILE A 34 -2.84 6.11 -3.38
N LEU A 35 -1.79 5.40 -3.81
CA LEU A 35 -1.87 4.02 -4.28
C LEU A 35 -1.87 3.01 -3.13
N ALA A 36 -1.12 3.29 -2.06
CA ALA A 36 -1.03 2.42 -0.90
C ALA A 36 -0.65 3.19 0.37
N THR A 37 -1.09 2.64 1.50
CA THR A 37 -0.55 2.97 2.83
C THR A 37 -0.12 1.67 3.48
N ASN A 38 1.06 1.64 4.07
CA ASN A 38 1.68 0.44 4.62
C ASN A 38 2.20 0.72 6.03
N THR A 39 1.88 -0.15 6.99
CA THR A 39 2.50 -0.12 8.32
C THR A 39 3.89 -0.74 8.25
N ILE A 40 4.88 -0.03 8.78
CA ILE A 40 6.26 -0.48 8.89
C ILE A 40 6.37 -1.46 10.06
N ASP A 41 6.72 -2.70 9.73
CA ASP A 41 7.06 -3.73 10.70
C ASP A 41 8.44 -4.30 10.33
N PRO A 42 9.52 -3.92 11.03
CA PRO A 42 10.86 -4.39 10.72
C PRO A 42 11.01 -5.92 10.79
N ALA A 43 10.15 -6.61 11.53
CA ALA A 43 10.16 -8.07 11.62
C ALA A 43 9.52 -8.75 10.40
N ARG A 44 8.89 -7.99 9.49
CA ARG A 44 8.21 -8.52 8.30
C ARG A 44 8.85 -7.99 7.03
N SER A 45 9.14 -8.88 6.09
CA SER A 45 9.63 -8.52 4.75
C SER A 45 8.52 -8.03 3.81
N TYR A 46 7.24 -8.14 4.20
CA TYR A 46 6.08 -7.77 3.39
C TYR A 46 5.11 -6.89 4.19
N TRP A 47 4.88 -5.67 3.71
CA TRP A 47 3.98 -4.71 4.35
C TRP A 47 2.74 -4.52 3.50
N ARG A 48 1.59 -4.97 4.02
CA ARG A 48 0.31 -5.00 3.31
C ARG A 48 -0.26 -3.58 3.12
N ASN A 49 -0.96 -3.36 2.00
CA ASN A 49 -1.76 -2.15 1.79
C ASN A 49 -2.95 -2.14 2.77
N THR A 50 -3.03 -1.14 3.62
CA THR A 50 -4.13 -0.96 4.58
C THR A 50 -5.35 -0.28 3.94
N ARG A 51 -5.21 0.36 2.77
CA ARG A 51 -6.34 0.96 2.03
C ARG A 51 -7.20 -0.06 1.30
N ARG A 52 -6.72 -1.29 1.10
CA ARG A 52 -7.51 -2.37 0.49
C ARG A 52 -8.17 -3.21 1.58
N ALA A 53 -9.47 -3.45 1.43
CA ALA A 53 -10.18 -4.43 2.24
C ALA A 53 -9.39 -5.76 2.29
N PRO A 54 -9.38 -6.47 3.43
CA PRO A 54 -8.91 -7.86 3.48
C PRO A 54 -9.50 -8.61 2.29
N GLY A 55 -8.65 -9.18 1.44
CA GLY A 55 -9.11 -9.79 0.19
C GLY A 55 -10.25 -10.79 0.44
N ARG A 56 -11.18 -10.83 -0.53
CA ARG A 56 -12.36 -11.70 -0.66
C ARG A 56 -12.79 -12.48 0.59
N TRP A 57 -13.42 -11.78 1.53
CA TRP A 57 -14.43 -12.37 2.42
C TRP A 57 -15.82 -12.02 1.88
N PRO A 58 -16.72 -13.00 1.64
CA PRO A 58 -18.05 -12.74 1.09
C PRO A 58 -18.93 -11.76 1.91
N GLY A 59 -18.59 -11.48 3.17
CA GLY A 59 -19.36 -10.60 4.06
C GLY A 59 -18.86 -9.15 4.18
N ALA A 60 -17.82 -8.74 3.45
CA ALA A 60 -17.19 -7.42 3.66
C ALA A 60 -17.86 -6.25 2.91
N LEU A 61 -18.95 -6.48 2.17
CA LEU A 61 -19.65 -5.47 1.36
C LEU A 61 -21.10 -5.19 1.80
N SER A 62 -21.49 -5.64 2.99
CA SER A 62 -22.81 -5.30 3.54
C SER A 62 -22.68 -4.09 4.46
N SER A 63 -23.03 -2.91 3.94
CA SER A 63 -23.40 -1.71 4.71
C SER A 63 -24.46 -0.97 3.91
#